data_AF-A0A2E7I5W5-F1
#
_entry.id   AF-A0A2E7I5W5-F1
#
_cell.length_a   1.000
_cell.length_b   1.000
_cell.length_c   1.000
_cell.angle_alpha   90.00
_cell.angle_beta   90.00
_cell.angle_gamma   90.00
#
_symmetry.space_group_name_H-M   'P 1'
#
loop_
_entity.id
_entity.type
_entity.pdbx_description
1 polymer ?
#
loop_
_entity_poly.entity_id
_entity_poly.type
_entity_poly.pdbx_seq_one_letter_code
_entity_poly.pdbx_strand_id
1 'polypeptide(L)' 'KAAVGGVAAMAIGDPAVFVSVDAMHQGPQGGGPVIAIVDLGE' A
#
# COMPACT_ATOMS: atom_id res chain seq x y z
N LYS A 1 2.46 4.58 8.73
CA LYS A 1 2.91 5.28 7.50
C LYS A 1 4.28 4.78 7.04
N ALA A 2 5.40 5.19 7.65
CA ALA A 2 6.75 4.85 7.15
C ALA A 2 7.04 3.34 7.07
N ALA A 3 6.71 2.56 8.11
CA ALA A 3 6.93 1.11 8.10
C ALA A 3 6.22 0.41 6.93
N VAL A 4 4.91 0.67 6.75
CA VAL A 4 4.12 0.12 5.64
C VAL A 4 4.63 0.64 4.30
N GLY A 5 5.00 1.92 4.21
CA GLY A 5 5.59 2.49 2.99
C GLY A 5 6.89 1.81 2.59
N GLY A 6 7.77 1.50 3.55
CA GLY A 6 9.00 0.74 3.28
C GLY A 6 8.73 -0.67 2.78
N VAL A 7 7.78 -1.39 3.41
CA VAL A 7 7.39 -2.73 2.96
C VAL A 7 6.80 -2.70 1.54
N ALA A 8 5.87 -1.77 1.27
CA ALA A 8 5.25 -1.63 -0.04
C ALA A 8 6.28 -1.26 -1.13
N ALA A 9 7.14 -0.27 -0.86
CA ALA A 9 8.19 0.15 -1.78
C ALA A 9 9.16 -0.98 -2.11
N MET A 10 9.57 -1.77 -1.11
CA MET A 10 10.43 -2.94 -1.32
C MET A 10 9.75 -4.02 -2.15
N ALA A 11 8.43 -4.23 -1.97
CA ALA A 11 7.68 -5.25 -2.70
C ALA A 11 7.53 -4.94 -4.19
N ILE A 12 7.39 -3.65 -4.56
CA ILE A 12 7.18 -3.23 -5.95
C ILE A 12 8.43 -2.66 -6.64
N GLY A 13 9.51 -2.38 -5.89
CA GLY A 13 10.75 -1.83 -6.43
C GLY A 13 10.72 -0.32 -6.72
N ASP A 14 9.69 0.40 -6.27
CA ASP A 14 9.51 1.83 -6.49
C ASP A 14 9.07 2.52 -5.18
N PRO A 15 9.80 3.54 -4.68
CA PRO A 15 9.39 4.29 -3.50
C PRO A 15 8.16 5.19 -3.70
N ALA A 16 7.69 5.39 -4.93
CA ALA A 16 6.48 6.16 -5.25
C ALA A 16 5.19 5.39 -4.90
N VAL A 17 5.00 5.11 -3.60
CA VAL A 17 3.82 4.41 -3.07
C VAL A 17 2.86 5.37 -2.36
N PHE A 18 1.56 5.25 -2.65
CA PHE A 18 0.54 5.93 -1.86
C PHE A 18 0.22 5.14 -0.60
N VAL A 19 0.54 5.70 0.57
CA VAL A 19 0.20 5.11 1.88
C VAL A 19 -0.54 6.12 2.76
N SER A 20 -1.84 5.89 2.93
CA SER A 20 -2.67 6.60 3.90
C SER A 20 -2.51 6.02 5.31
N VAL A 21 -3.06 6.72 6.29
CA VAL A 21 -3.13 6.31 7.71
C VAL A 21 -4.54 6.61 8.22
N ASP A 22 -4.79 6.34 9.50
CA ASP A 22 -6.10 6.51 10.13
C ASP A 22 -7.17 5.61 9.49
N ALA A 23 -6.88 4.30 9.52
CA ALA A 23 -7.65 3.27 8.83
C ALA A 23 -8.77 2.66 9.71
N MET A 24 -9.41 3.46 10.57
CA MET A 24 -10.50 2.95 11.41
C MET A 24 -11.63 2.41 10.52
N HIS A 25 -12.06 1.17 10.81
CA HIS A 25 -13.06 0.42 10.02
C HIS A 25 -12.68 0.14 8.56
N GLN A 26 -11.43 0.36 8.15
CA GLN A 26 -10.94 0.10 6.80
C GLN A 26 -10.08 -1.18 6.81
N GLY A 27 -10.69 -2.35 6.96
CA GLY A 27 -10.00 -3.64 7.02
C GLY A 27 -9.78 -4.18 8.44
N PRO A 28 -8.95 -5.23 8.62
CA PRO A 28 -8.71 -5.83 9.92
C PRO A 28 -7.89 -4.91 10.83
N GLN A 29 -8.00 -5.13 12.14
CA GLN A 29 -7.25 -4.37 13.13
C GLN A 29 -5.73 -4.48 12.90
N GLY A 30 -5.05 -3.32 12.84
CA GLY A 30 -3.62 -3.23 12.56
C GLY A 30 -3.24 -3.22 11.07
N GLY A 31 -4.21 -3.40 10.17
CA GLY A 31 -4.00 -3.42 8.72
C GLY A 31 -4.76 -2.33 7.97
N GLY A 32 -4.98 -2.58 6.68
CA GLY A 32 -5.72 -1.72 5.77
C GLY A 32 -5.93 -2.41 4.41
N PRO A 33 -6.87 -1.95 3.57
CA PRO A 33 -6.96 -2.42 2.19
C PRO A 33 -5.70 -2.01 1.39
N VAL A 34 -5.40 -2.78 0.35
CA VAL A 34 -4.39 -2.43 -0.66
C VAL A 34 -5.01 -2.58 -2.05
N ILE A 35 -4.69 -1.65 -2.93
CA ILE A 35 -5.15 -1.65 -4.32
C ILE A 35 -3.91 -1.51 -5.20
N ALA A 36 -3.84 -2.32 -6.26
CA ALA A 36 -2.85 -2.21 -7.30
C ALA A 36 -3.57 -1.94 -8.63
N ILE A 37 -3.12 -0.91 -9.34
CA ILE A 37 -3.50 -0.66 -10.72
C ILE A 37 -2.26 -0.99 -11.54
N VAL A 38 -2.42 -1.89 -12.50
CA VAL A 38 -1.33 -2.35 -13.35
C VAL A 38 -1.68 -2.07 -14.80
N ASP A 39 -0.69 -1.70 -15.57
CA ASP A 39 -0.79 -1.75 -17.03
C ASP A 39 -0.67 -3.22 -17.46
N LEU A 40 -1.67 -3.71 -18.20
CA LEU A 40 -1.69 -5.07 -18.72
C LEU A 40 -1.16 -5.14 -20.16
N GLY A 41 -0.91 -4.00 -20.80
CA GLY A 41 -0.54 -3.94 -22.21
C GLY A 41 -1.56 -4.65 -23.13
N GLU A 42 -1.04 -5.19 -24.23
CA GLU A 42 -1.58 -6.37 -24.92
C GLU A 42 -0.91 -7.64 -24.38
#